data_AF-A0AA37TJT5-F1
#
_entry.id   AF-A0AA37TJT5-F1
#
_cell.length_a   1.000
_cell.length_b   1.000
_cell.length_c   1.000
_cell.angle_alpha   90.00
_cell.angle_beta   90.00
_cell.angle_gamma   90.00
#
_symmetry.space_group_name_H-M   'P 1'
#
loop_
_entity.id
_entity.type
_entity.pdbx_description
1 polymer ?
#
loop_
_entity_poly.entity_id
_entity_poly.type
_entity_poly.pdbx_seq_one_letter_code
_entity_poly.pdbx_strand_id
1 'polypeptide(L)' 'MLLLALLLALVAVLVAMIILRRWTGRLASLATLIAGAIMALWLAEVGLLPGSKGPLTETRPLVPGLDR' A
#
# COMPACT_ATOMS: atom_id res chain seq x y z
N MET A 1 9.26 5.03 -0.15
CA MET A 1 9.31 5.64 1.21
C MET A 1 8.02 5.39 1.99
N LEU A 2 6.86 5.68 1.39
CA LEU A 2 5.53 5.57 2.04
C LEU A 2 5.16 4.13 2.44
N LEU A 3 5.43 3.13 1.58
CA LEU A 3 5.24 1.71 1.87
C LEU A 3 5.99 1.27 3.16
N LEU A 4 7.21 1.76 3.33
CA LEU A 4 8.08 1.46 4.47
C LEU A 4 7.53 2.07 5.77
N ALA A 5 7.01 3.29 5.69
CA ALA A 5 6.32 3.94 6.81
C ALA A 5 5.04 3.19 7.22
N LEU A 6 4.26 2.69 6.25
CA LEU A 6 3.07 1.87 6.52
C LEU A 6 3.42 0.54 7.18
N LEU A 7 4.49 -0.13 6.74
CA LEU A 7 4.99 -1.36 7.39
C LEU A 7 5.40 -1.11 8.85
N LEU A 8 6.12 -0.02 9.11
CA LEU A 8 6.49 0.38 10.47
C LEU A 8 5.25 0.67 11.33
N ALA A 9 4.25 1.36 10.77
CA ALA A 9 2.99 1.61 11.46
C ALA A 9 2.25 0.31 11.80
N LEU A 10 2.24 -0.68 10.89
CA LEU A 10 1.64 -1.99 11.13
C LEU A 10 2.31 -2.71 12.30
N VAL A 11 3.65 -2.70 12.34
CA VAL A 11 4.43 -3.31 13.42
C VAL A 11 4.12 -2.61 14.75
N ALA A 12 4.06 -1.28 14.77
CA ALA A 12 3.73 -0.52 15.97
C ALA A 12 2.32 -0.85 16.50
N VAL A 13 1.34 -1.02 15.62
CA VAL A 13 -0.02 -1.44 15.99
C VAL A 13 -0.03 -2.85 16.57
N LEU A 14 0.74 -3.77 15.99
CA LEU A 14 0.88 -5.14 16.51
C LEU A 14 1.47 -5.15 17.92
N VAL A 15 2.53 -4.37 18.15
CA VAL A 15 3.15 -4.20 19.47
C VAL A 15 2.17 -3.58 20.46
N ALA A 16 1.41 -2.57 20.04
CA ALA A 16 0.37 -1.96 20.86
C ALA A 16 -0.76 -2.96 21.21
N MET A 17 -1.14 -3.87 20.31
CA MET A 17 -2.09 -4.95 20.65
C MET A 17 -1.56 -5.86 21.76
N ILE A 18 -0.27 -6.22 21.70
CA ILE A 18 0.38 -7.07 22.70
C ILE A 18 0.40 -6.39 24.07
N ILE A 19 0.76 -5.10 24.10
CA ILE A 19 0.92 -4.34 25.35
C ILE A 19 -0.45 -3.99 25.96
N LEU A 20 -1.35 -3.42 25.16
CA LEU A 20 -2.55 -2.79 25.70
C LEU A 20 -3.66 -3.80 25.98
N ARG A 21 -3.73 -4.93 25.23
CA ARG A 21 -4.67 -6.09 25.31
C ARG A 21 -6.18 -5.81 25.48
N ARG A 22 -6.58 -4.58 25.76
CA ARG A 22 -7.92 -4.11 26.15
C ARG A 22 -8.70 -3.51 24.98
N TRP A 23 -8.00 -3.13 23.91
CA TRP A 23 -8.56 -2.47 22.73
C TRP A 23 -8.34 -3.26 21.44
N THR A 24 -8.15 -4.59 21.54
CA THR A 24 -7.83 -5.47 20.42
C THR A 24 -8.79 -5.32 19.24
N GLY A 25 -10.09 -5.09 19.46
CA GLY A 25 -11.04 -4.84 18.38
C GLY A 25 -10.75 -3.57 17.56
N ARG A 26 -10.46 -2.44 18.22
CA ARG A 26 -10.13 -1.17 17.53
C ARG A 26 -8.77 -1.25 16.85
N LEU A 27 -7.78 -1.84 17.52
CA LEU A 27 -6.45 -2.04 16.97
C LEU A 27 -6.45 -3.01 15.78
N ALA A 28 -7.27 -4.06 15.81
CA ALA A 28 -7.43 -4.96 14.67
C ALA A 28 -7.98 -4.22 13.45
N SER A 29 -9.00 -3.39 13.62
CA SER A 29 -9.54 -2.57 12.51
C SER A 29 -8.51 -1.59 11.94
N LEU A 30 -7.61 -1.07 12.79
CA LEU A 30 -6.54 -0.18 12.38
C LEU A 30 -5.43 -0.94 11.63
N ALA A 31 -5.11 -2.15 12.10
CA ALA A 31 -4.18 -3.05 11.40
C ALA A 31 -4.71 -3.46 10.01
N THR A 32 -6.00 -3.80 9.90
CA THR A 32 -6.60 -4.14 8.60
C THR A 32 -6.63 -2.95 7.63
N LEU A 33 -6.85 -1.74 8.14
CA LEU A 33 -6.78 -0.52 7.33
C LEU A 33 -5.36 -0.31 6.78
N ILE A 34 -4.34 -0.43 7.62
CA ILE A 34 -2.93 -0.30 7.21
C ILE A 34 -2.57 -1.39 6.19
N ALA A 35 -2.97 -2.63 6.44
CA ALA A 35 -2.73 -3.75 5.51
C ALA A 35 -3.37 -3.50 4.14
N GLY A 36 -4.62 -2.99 4.10
CA GLY A 36 -5.29 -2.61 2.86
C GLY A 36 -4.55 -1.49 2.11
N ALA A 37 -4.07 -0.47 2.83
CA ALA A 37 -3.29 0.61 2.24
C ALA A 37 -1.94 0.12 1.66
N ILE A 38 -1.26 -0.79 2.37
CA ILE A 38 -0.02 -1.44 1.87
C ILE A 38 -0.30 -2.20 0.58
N MET A 39 -1.37 -3.00 0.54
CA MET A 39 -1.74 -3.77 -0.65
C MET A 39 -2.02 -2.84 -1.84
N ALA A 40 -2.80 -1.78 -1.64
CA ALA A 40 -3.10 -0.81 -2.70
C ALA A 40 -1.83 -0.12 -3.22
N LEU A 41 -0.92 0.29 -2.34
CA LEU A 41 0.36 0.89 -2.73
C LEU A 41 1.25 -0.09 -3.47
N TRP A 42 1.27 -1.35 -3.03
CA TRP A 42 2.03 -2.40 -3.71
C TRP A 42 1.50 -2.65 -5.12
N LEU A 43 0.18 -2.74 -5.31
CA LEU A 43 -0.41 -2.83 -6.65
C LEU A 43 -0.06 -1.60 -7.51
N ALA A 44 0.01 -0.41 -6.91
CA ALA A 44 0.38 0.81 -7.62
C ALA A 44 1.83 0.76 -8.11
N GLU A 45 2.75 0.36 -7.22
CA GLU A 45 4.18 0.21 -7.52
C GLU A 45 4.42 -0.87 -8.58
N VAL A 46 3.66 -1.97 -8.58
CA VAL A 46 3.80 -3.04 -9.59
C VAL A 46 3.14 -2.68 -10.93
N GLY A 47 2.39 -1.57 -11.01
CA GLY A 47 1.74 -1.14 -12.25
C GLY A 47 0.41 -1.86 -12.54
N LEU A 48 -0.18 -2.51 -11.54
CA LEU A 48 -1.44 -3.25 -11.66
C LEU A 48 -2.67 -2.36 -11.50
N LEU A 49 -2.49 -1.11 -11.05
CA LEU A 49 -3.55 -0.11 -10.99
C LEU A 49 -3.60 0.71 -12.28
N PRO A 50 -4.80 0.94 -12.85
CA PRO A 50 -4.93 1.77 -14.06
C PRO A 50 -4.40 3.19 -13.79
N GLY A 51 -3.50 3.65 -14.65
CA GLY A 51 -2.87 4.97 -14.54
C GLY A 51 -1.60 5.02 -13.67
N SER A 52 -1.17 3.91 -13.03
CA SER A 52 0.11 3.88 -12.34
C SER A 52 1.26 3.49 -13.29
N LYS A 53 2.40 4.20 -13.17
CA LYS A 53 3.63 3.90 -13.90
C LYS A 53 4.45 2.91 -13.07
N GLY A 54 4.16 1.62 -13.24
CA GLY A 54 4.98 0.56 -12.64
C GLY A 54 6.28 0.35 -13.44
N PRO A 55 7.22 -0.46 -12.93
CA PRO A 55 8.48 -0.77 -13.60
C PRO A 55 8.31 -1.49 -14.95
N LEU A 56 7.11 -1.99 -15.26
CA LEU A 56 6.74 -2.57 -16.56
C LEU A 56 6.13 -1.55 -17.54
N THR A 57 5.95 -0.29 -17.11
CA THR A 57 5.28 0.77 -17.87
C THR A 57 6.25 1.72 -18.58
N GLU A 58 7.55 1.69 -18.27
CA GLU A 58 8.56 2.56 -18.93
C GLU A 58 8.69 2.31 -20.44
N THR A 59 8.20 1.19 -20.95
CA THR A 59 8.36 0.80 -22.36
C THR A 59 7.04 0.71 -23.12
N ARG A 60 6.04 1.58 -22.83
CA ARG A 60 4.95 1.73 -23.80
C ARG A 60 5.49 2.60 -24.95
N PRO A 61 5.64 2.07 -26.19
CA PRO A 61 6.02 2.89 -27.32
C PRO A 61 4.94 3.97 -27.47
N LEU A 62 5.34 5.25 -27.48
CA LEU A 62 4.42 6.31 -27.86
C LEU A 62 3.97 6.01 -29.29
N VAL A 63 2.70 5.67 -29.48
CA VAL A 63 2.12 5.47 -30.80
C VAL A 63 1.67 6.85 -31.29
N PRO A 64 2.37 7.46 -32.27
CA PRO A 64 2.00 8.79 -32.73
C PRO A 64 0.59 8.74 -33.33
N GLY A 65 -0.35 9.48 -32.74
CA GLY A 65 -1.73 9.62 -33.23
C GLY A 65 -2.84 9.03 -32.35
N LEU A 66 -2.50 8.28 -31.30
CA LEU A 66 -3.49 7.74 -30.34
C LEU A 66 -3.41 8.44 -28.97
N ASP A 67 -2.25 8.98 -28.63
CA ASP A 67 -2.04 9.79 -27.44
C ASP A 67 -2.22 11.29 -27.82
N ARG A 68 -3.45 11.79 -27.70
CA ARG A 68 -3.78 13.23 -27.70
C ARG A 68 -4.47 13.59 -26.40
#